data_AF-A0A558G8N2-F1
#
_entry.id   AF-A0A558G8N2-F1
#
_cell.length_a   1.000
_cell.length_b   1.000
_cell.length_c   1.000
_cell.angle_alpha   90.00
_cell.angle_beta   90.00
_cell.angle_gamma   90.00
#
_symmetry.space_group_name_H-M   'P 1'
#
loop_
_entity.id
_entity.type
_entity.pdbx_description
1 polymer ?
#
loop_
_entity_poly.entity_id
_entity_poly.type
_entity_poly.pdbx_seq_one_letter_code
_entity_poly.pdbx_strand_id
1 'polypeptide(L)' 'VGLAAAAVYAAALLTNEKTTQAAVSDVADISEVTIRNRYHELLEAEENLGLV' A
#
# COMPACT_ATOMS: atom_id res chain seq x y z
N VAL A 1 -10.14 5.86 -1.35
CA VAL A 1 -9.02 6.49 -0.60
C VAL A 1 -8.03 5.44 -0.09
N GLY A 2 -8.44 4.43 0.68
CA GLY A 2 -7.54 3.38 1.18
C GLY A 2 -6.73 2.60 0.13
N LEU A 3 -7.34 2.23 -1.00
CA LEU A 3 -6.65 1.50 -2.06
C LEU A 3 -5.53 2.33 -2.72
N ALA A 4 -5.78 3.63 -2.93
CA ALA A 4 -4.80 4.55 -3.49
C ALA A 4 -3.61 4.75 -2.53
N ALA A 5 -3.87 4.88 -1.22
CA ALA A 5 -2.82 4.97 -0.21
C ALA A 5 -1.94 3.70 -0.16
N ALA A 6 -2.55 2.51 -0.24
CA ALA A 6 -1.80 1.26 -0.32
C ALA A 6 -1.00 1.12 -1.62
N ALA A 7 -1.52 1.58 -2.75
CA ALA A 7 -0.79 1.60 -4.02
C ALA A 7 0.42 2.54 -3.96
N VAL A 8 0.29 3.72 -3.34
CA VAL A 8 1.41 4.65 -3.13
C VAL A 8 2.46 4.03 -2.21
N TYR A 9 2.05 3.36 -1.13
CA TYR A 9 2.97 2.65 -0.25
C TYR A 9 3.70 1.51 -0.98
N ALA A 10 2.98 0.70 -1.75
CA ALA A 10 3.56 -0.38 -2.56
C ALA A 10 4.57 0.16 -3.58
N ALA A 11 4.22 1.25 -4.28
CA ALA A 11 5.12 1.90 -5.24
C ALA A 11 6.42 2.36 -4.57
N ALA A 12 6.36 2.95 -3.38
CA ALA A 12 7.54 3.37 -2.65
C ALA A 12 8.47 2.19 -2.31
N LEU A 13 7.91 1.05 -1.88
CA LEU A 13 8.70 -0.17 -1.65
C LEU A 13 9.39 -0.65 -2.93
N LEU A 14 8.67 -0.67 -4.06
CA LEU A 14 9.17 -1.11 -5.37
C LEU A 14 10.25 -0.18 -5.93
N THR A 15 10.17 1.11 -5.66
CA THR A 15 11.18 2.10 -6.07
C THR A 15 12.28 2.28 -5.03
N ASN A 16 12.30 1.45 -3.97
CA ASN A 16 13.26 1.51 -2.87
C ASN A 16 13.28 2.87 -2.15
N GLU A 17 12.15 3.58 -2.15
CA GLU A 17 11.91 4.79 -1.39
C GLU A 17 11.55 4.44 0.05
N LYS A 18 12.09 5.21 1.01
CA LYS A 18 11.91 4.94 2.45
C LYS A 18 10.59 5.49 3.00
N THR A 19 9.50 5.37 2.25
CA THR A 19 8.18 5.81 2.69
C THR A 19 7.57 4.78 3.64
N THR A 20 7.10 5.23 4.80
CA THR A 20 6.44 4.38 5.80
C THR A 20 4.92 4.47 5.69
N GLN A 21 4.20 3.48 6.24
CA GLN A 21 2.73 3.55 6.32
C GLN A 21 2.25 4.71 7.17
N ALA A 22 3.00 5.10 8.22
CA ALA A 22 2.75 6.29 9.01
C ALA A 22 2.82 7.57 8.15
N ALA A 23 3.85 7.70 7.31
CA ALA A 23 3.99 8.86 6.41
C ALA A 23 2.83 8.95 5.40
N VAL A 24 2.33 7.81 4.90
CA VAL A 24 1.16 7.78 4.02
C VAL A 24 -0.13 8.07 4.79
N SER A 25 -0.27 7.54 6.01
CA SER A 25 -1.38 7.78 6.93
C SER A 25 -1.58 9.28 7.21
N ASP A 26 -0.49 9.99 7.49
CA ASP A 26 -0.50 11.43 7.78
C ASP A 26 -1.04 12.28 6.61
N VAL A 27 -0.77 11.87 5.37
CA VAL A 27 -1.21 12.61 4.16
C VAL A 27 -2.60 12.17 3.70
N ALA A 28 -2.91 10.89 3.83
CA ALA A 28 -4.14 10.30 3.31
C ALA A 28 -5.33 10.34 4.28
N ASP A 29 -5.10 10.79 5.53
CA ASP A 29 -6.10 10.89 6.60
C ASP A 29 -6.84 9.55 6.84
N ILE A 30 -6.08 8.46 6.87
CA ILE A 30 -6.57 7.11 7.14
C ILE A 30 -5.57 6.34 7.99
N SER A 31 -6.04 5.36 8.76
CA SER A 31 -5.15 4.60 9.65
C SER A 31 -4.12 3.74 8.92
N GLU A 32 -2.95 3.55 9.54
CA GLU A 32 -1.94 2.57 9.11
C GLU A 32 -2.54 1.16 8.95
N VAL A 33 -3.48 0.77 9.82
CA VAL A 33 -4.17 -0.53 9.73
C VAL A 33 -4.97 -0.64 8.43
N THR A 34 -5.64 0.43 8.00
CA THR A 34 -6.36 0.49 6.73
C THR A 34 -5.40 0.33 5.55
N ILE A 35 -4.26 1.03 5.57
CA ILE A 35 -3.22 0.94 4.52
C ILE A 35 -2.67 -0.49 4.44
N ARG A 36 -2.29 -1.08 5.57
CA ARG A 36 -1.80 -2.46 5.65
C ARG A 36 -2.80 -3.46 5.08
N ASN A 37 -4.08 -3.36 5.46
CA ASN A 37 -5.10 -4.29 4.99
C ASN A 37 -5.31 -4.17 3.47
N ARG A 38 -5.33 -2.94 2.93
CA ARG A 38 -5.43 -2.73 1.48
C ARG A 38 -4.18 -3.17 0.73
N TYR A 39 -3.00 -3.05 1.33
CA TYR A 39 -1.75 -3.53 0.75
C TYR A 39 -1.74 -5.06 0.63
N HIS A 40 -2.21 -5.79 1.65
CA HIS A 40 -2.34 -7.25 1.55
C HIS A 40 -3.33 -7.67 0.46
N GLU A 41 -4.47 -7.00 0.34
CA GLU A 41 -5.42 -7.28 -0.76
C GLU A 41 -4.82 -7.05 -2.15
N LEU A 42 -3.93 -6.05 -2.30
CA LEU A 42 -3.22 -5.83 -3.56
C LEU A 42 -2.27 -6.99 -3.88
N LEU A 43 -1.52 -7.49 -2.89
CA LEU A 43 -0.64 -8.65 -3.07
C LEU A 43 -1.41 -9.92 -3.40
N GLU A 44 -2.54 -10.16 -2.71
CA GLU A 44 -3.42 -11.29 -3.00
C GLU A 44 -4.00 -11.18 -4.42
N ALA A 45 -4.38 -9.98 -4.86
CA ALA A 45 -4.87 -9.77 -6.22
C ALA A 45 -3.77 -10.00 -7.27
N GLU A 46 -2.53 -9.57 -7.00
CA GLU A 46 -1.36 -9.81 -7.86
C GLU A 46 -1.05 -11.30 -8.01
N GLU A 47 -1.05 -12.05 -6.90
CA GLU A 47 -0.86 -13.51 -6.88
C GLU A 47 -1.95 -14.22 -7.69
N ASN A 48 -3.21 -13.84 -7.51
CA ASN A 48 -4.34 -14.42 -8.24
C ASN A 48 -4.32 -14.13 -9.75
N LEU A 49 -3.68 -13.03 -10.17
CA LEU A 49 -3.52 -12.67 -11.58
C LEU A 49 -2.32 -13.37 -12.24
N GLY A 50 -1.46 -14.05 -11.47
CA GLY A 50 -0.27 -14.74 -11.97
C GLY A 50 0.78 -13.78 -12.53
N LEU A 51 0.85 -12.56 -11.99
CA LEU A 51 1.77 -11.52 -12.47
C LEU A 51 3.21 -11.67 -11.91
N VAL A 52 3.44 -12.63 -11.01
CA VAL A 52 4.75 -13.09 -10.53
C VAL A 52 4.68 -14.53 -10.02
#